data_AF-A0A9J6GYV7-F1
#
_entry.id   AF-A0A9J6GYV7-F1
#
_cell.length_a   1.000
_cell.length_b   1.000
_cell.length_c   1.000
_cell.angle_alpha   90.00
_cell.angle_beta   90.00
_cell.angle_gamma   90.00
#
_symmetry.space_group_name_H-M   'P 1'
#
loop_
_entity.id
_entity.type
_entity.pdbx_description
1 polymer ?
#
loop_
_entity_poly.entity_id
_entity_poly.type
_entity_poly.pdbx_seq_one_letter_code
_entity_poly.pdbx_strand_id
1 'polypeptide(L)'
;MEAMAVPHETIEKIQNQWSKITLLDWKQISSTQSFWREVHSYKDACGENPFAERAGFDMSMLVRPYSNAEVQRTFSQLNIVKSKLRSKLKPEATNAILGIRAWLKRHQKSCFDYELPAAVVSAIGTSATYVQPSHLSGLSIKYQRSCGDDVRRRQRRGRPRCVFR
;
A
#
# COMPACT_ATOMS: atom_id res chain seq x y z
N MET A 1 -10.57 -8.37 15.43
CA MET A 1 -9.77 -7.14 15.34
C MET A 1 -8.75 -7.26 16.46
N GLU A 2 -7.62 -7.89 16.16
CA GLU A 2 -6.58 -8.19 17.14
C GLU A 2 -5.93 -6.85 17.50
N ALA A 3 -6.20 -6.38 18.72
CA ALA A 3 -5.54 -5.20 19.25
C ALA A 3 -4.04 -5.46 19.17
N MET A 4 -3.29 -4.52 18.59
CA MET A 4 -1.84 -4.61 18.57
C MET A 4 -1.37 -4.70 20.02
N ALA A 5 -0.90 -5.88 20.45
CA ALA A 5 -0.33 -6.10 21.77
C ALA A 5 1.01 -5.37 21.82
N VAL A 6 0.95 -4.05 22.03
CA VAL A 6 2.13 -3.22 22.20
C VAL A 6 2.64 -3.45 23.63
N PRO A 7 3.93 -3.79 23.82
CA PRO A 7 4.48 -3.95 25.15
C PRO A 7 4.40 -2.63 25.92
N HIS A 8 4.09 -2.72 27.22
CA HIS A 8 3.87 -1.56 28.09
C HIS A 8 5.06 -0.58 28.09
N GLU A 9 6.28 -1.12 28.03
CA GLU A 9 7.53 -0.33 27.97
C GLU A 9 7.58 0.63 26.78
N THR A 10 7.04 0.25 25.63
CA THR A 10 7.02 1.11 24.44
C THR A 10 6.03 2.26 24.60
N ILE A 11 4.92 2.02 25.32
CA ILE A 11 3.91 3.06 25.57
C ILE A 11 4.51 4.16 26.46
N GLU A 12 5.22 3.77 27.52
CA GLU A 12 5.89 4.72 28.41
C GLU A 12 6.96 5.55 27.68
N LYS A 13 7.75 4.92 26.80
CA LYS A 13 8.74 5.64 25.96
C LYS A 13 8.08 6.67 25.05
N ILE A 14 6.99 6.31 24.38
CA ILE A 14 6.24 7.21 23.50
C ILE A 14 5.64 8.39 24.29
N GLN A 15 5.11 8.13 25.49
CA GLN A 15 4.59 9.19 26.37
C GLN A 15 5.70 10.14 26.82
N ASN A 16 6.87 9.62 27.19
CA ASN A 16 8.03 10.44 27.55
C ASN A 16 8.58 11.24 26.36
N GLN A 17 8.50 10.69 25.14
CA GLN A 17 8.83 11.41 23.92
C GLN A 17 7.82 12.54 23.62
N TRP A 18 6.53 12.35 23.99
CA TRP A 18 5.50 13.38 23.82
C TRP A 18 5.79 14.65 24.59
N SER A 19 6.08 14.49 25.88
CA SER A 19 6.32 15.61 26.78
C SER A 19 7.58 16.39 26.38
N LYS A 20 8.54 15.72 25.75
CA LYS A 20 9.76 16.33 25.23
C LYS A 20 9.56 17.06 23.91
N ILE A 21 8.64 16.61 23.04
CA ILE A 21 8.34 17.27 21.76
C ILE A 21 7.86 18.71 21.97
N THR A 22 7.09 18.97 23.03
CA THR A 22 6.55 20.30 23.33
C THR A 22 7.62 21.27 23.85
N LEU A 23 8.83 20.79 24.16
CA LEU A 23 9.94 21.63 24.64
C LEU A 23 10.76 22.23 23.49
N LEU A 24 10.54 21.78 22.25
CA LEU A 24 11.28 22.22 21.07
C LEU A 24 10.39 23.07 20.17
N ASP A 25 10.97 24.11 19.60
CA ASP A 25 10.32 24.96 18.60
C ASP A 25 10.45 24.33 17.20
N TRP A 26 9.31 24.04 16.58
CA TRP A 26 9.22 23.39 15.27
C TRP A 26 8.94 24.41 14.16
N LYS A 27 9.59 24.24 13.00
CA LYS A 27 9.45 25.20 11.89
C LYS A 27 8.18 24.96 11.08
N GLN A 28 7.77 23.70 10.91
CA GLN A 28 6.64 23.32 10.07
C GLN A 28 5.40 22.96 10.91
N ILE A 29 4.62 23.97 11.33
CA ILE A 29 3.38 23.77 12.10
C ILE A 29 2.15 23.67 11.18
N SER A 30 2.24 24.16 9.93
CA SER A 30 1.10 24.30 9.01
C SER A 30 0.55 22.98 8.47
N SER A 31 1.37 21.93 8.39
CA SER A 31 0.96 20.64 7.83
C SER A 31 1.46 19.49 8.70
N THR A 32 0.53 18.64 9.13
CA THR A 32 0.81 17.45 9.94
C THR A 32 1.85 16.52 9.30
N GLN A 33 1.79 16.32 7.97
CA GLN A 33 2.76 15.45 7.29
C GLN A 33 4.17 16.04 7.26
N SER A 34 4.28 17.35 7.07
CA SER A 34 5.56 18.07 7.04
C SER A 34 6.16 18.15 8.44
N PHE A 35 5.32 18.36 9.46
CA PHE A 35 5.70 18.32 10.86
C PHE A 35 6.34 16.98 11.25
N TRP A 36 5.63 15.86 11.03
CA TRP A 36 6.16 14.55 11.41
C TRP A 36 7.41 14.16 10.61
N ARG A 37 7.53 14.64 9.37
CA ARG A 37 8.77 14.49 8.58
C ARG A 37 9.93 15.24 9.22
N GLU A 38 9.72 16.46 9.70
CA GLU A 38 10.71 17.25 10.43
C GLU A 38 11.14 16.52 11.71
N VAL A 39 10.18 16.08 12.53
CA VAL A 39 10.44 15.32 13.78
C VAL A 39 11.22 14.01 13.51
N HIS A 40 10.91 13.30 12.44
CA HIS A 40 11.65 12.09 12.07
C HIS A 40 13.07 12.39 11.57
N SER A 41 13.28 13.53 10.91
CA SER A 41 14.60 13.96 10.44
C SER A 41 15.44 14.66 11.50
N TYR A 42 14.84 14.98 12.66
CA TYR A 42 15.52 15.64 13.76
C TYR A 42 16.65 14.77 14.31
N LYS A 43 17.81 15.39 14.52
CA LYS A 43 18.99 14.76 15.10
C LYS A 43 19.46 15.60 16.27
N ASP A 44 19.72 14.94 17.39
CA ASP A 44 20.34 15.57 18.54
C ASP A 44 21.83 15.84 18.28
N ALA A 45 22.50 16.54 19.19
CA ALA A 45 23.94 16.80 19.14
C ALA A 45 24.78 15.51 19.08
N CYS A 46 24.23 14.38 19.54
CA CYS A 46 24.85 13.06 19.46
C CYS A 46 24.61 12.34 18.11
N GLY A 47 23.85 12.95 17.19
CA GLY A 47 23.54 12.39 15.87
C GLY A 47 22.37 11.38 15.84
N GLU A 48 21.89 10.97 17.02
CA GLU A 48 20.73 10.07 17.19
C GLU A 48 19.40 10.83 17.19
N ASN A 49 18.31 10.17 16.79
CA ASN A 49 16.97 10.76 16.85
C ASN A 49 16.23 10.29 18.13
N PRO A 50 16.01 11.17 19.13
CA PRO A 50 15.31 10.81 20.36
C PRO A 50 13.80 10.51 20.17
N PHE A 51 13.22 10.84 19.02
CA PHE A 51 11.79 10.70 18.70
C PHE A 51 11.50 9.64 17.64
N ALA A 52 12.46 8.79 17.30
CA ALA A 52 12.33 7.83 16.19
C ALA A 52 11.13 6.88 16.33
N GLU A 53 10.93 6.30 17.52
CA GLU A 53 9.83 5.35 17.79
C GLU A 53 8.47 6.00 17.58
N ARG A 54 8.29 7.20 18.15
CA ARG A 54 7.06 7.96 17.98
C ARG A 54 6.83 8.42 16.55
N ALA A 55 7.84 9.01 15.91
CA ALA A 55 7.69 9.50 14.54
C ALA A 55 7.31 8.37 13.58
N GLY A 56 7.88 7.17 13.77
CA GLY A 56 7.48 5.97 13.04
C GLY A 56 6.03 5.55 13.32
N PHE A 57 5.60 5.58 14.59
CA PHE A 57 4.22 5.29 14.97
C PHE A 57 3.23 6.28 14.32
N ASP A 58 3.46 7.58 14.47
CA ASP A 58 2.58 8.63 13.94
C ASP A 58 2.54 8.60 12.40
N MET A 59 3.66 8.32 11.73
CA MET A 59 3.68 8.09 10.27
C MET A 59 2.85 6.88 9.85
N SER A 60 2.96 5.76 10.58
CA SER A 60 2.17 4.56 10.30
C SER A 60 0.67 4.79 10.51
N MET A 61 0.32 5.64 11.49
CA MET A 61 -1.06 6.05 11.76
C MET A 61 -1.60 6.94 10.65
N LEU A 62 -0.80 7.89 10.14
CA LEU A 62 -1.19 8.80 9.05
C LEU A 62 -1.36 8.10 7.70
N VAL A 63 -0.68 6.98 7.46
CA VAL A 63 -0.83 6.18 6.22
C VAL A 63 -2.13 5.37 6.22
N ARG A 64 -2.73 5.13 7.39
CA ARG A 64 -3.96 4.36 7.48
C ARG A 64 -5.11 5.13 6.82
N PRO A 65 -5.89 4.50 5.93
CA PRO A 65 -7.07 5.14 5.37
C PRO A 65 -8.02 5.48 6.52
N TYR A 66 -8.28 6.77 6.71
CA TYR A 66 -9.03 7.27 7.86
C TYR A 66 -10.51 6.91 7.77
N SER A 67 -11.03 6.65 6.56
CA SER A 67 -12.45 6.42 6.33
C SER A 67 -12.72 5.23 5.41
N ASN A 68 -13.85 4.56 5.66
CA ASN A 68 -14.40 3.56 4.76
C ASN A 68 -14.69 4.15 3.36
N ALA A 69 -14.94 5.46 3.26
CA ALA A 69 -15.20 6.13 1.99
C ALA A 69 -13.99 6.03 1.02
N GLU A 70 -12.76 6.02 1.51
CA GLU A 70 -11.57 5.83 0.66
C GLU A 70 -11.48 4.40 0.11
N VAL A 71 -11.84 3.42 0.93
CA VAL A 71 -11.94 2.02 0.51
C VAL A 71 -13.03 1.89 -0.55
N GLN A 72 -14.21 2.45 -0.31
CA GLN A 72 -15.32 2.47 -1.28
C GLN A 72 -14.94 3.20 -2.59
N ARG A 73 -14.15 4.27 -2.51
CA ARG A 73 -13.62 4.96 -3.70
C ARG A 73 -12.69 4.07 -4.51
N THR A 74 -11.90 3.21 -3.86
CA THR A 74 -11.07 2.23 -4.55
C THR A 74 -11.93 1.14 -5.21
N PHE A 75 -12.99 0.70 -4.53
CA PHE A 75 -13.97 -0.24 -5.10
C PHE A 75 -14.74 0.34 -6.28
N SER A 76 -15.08 1.64 -6.27
CA SER A 76 -15.72 2.28 -7.42
C SER A 76 -14.79 2.32 -8.64
N GLN A 77 -13.50 2.58 -8.45
CA GLN A 77 -12.50 2.46 -9.53
C GLN A 77 -12.36 1.03 -10.04
N LEU A 78 -12.41 0.04 -9.15
CA LEU A 78 -12.40 -1.37 -9.53
C LEU A 78 -13.64 -1.73 -10.35
N ASN A 79 -14.82 -1.18 -10.03
CA ASN A 79 -16.05 -1.37 -10.81
C ASN A 79 -15.95 -0.73 -12.21
N ILE A 80 -15.26 0.40 -12.37
CA ILE A 80 -15.01 0.99 -13.69
C ILE A 80 -14.13 0.06 -14.54
N VAL A 81 -13.09 -0.53 -13.95
CA VAL A 81 -12.21 -1.49 -14.63
C VAL A 81 -12.96 -2.79 -14.96
N LYS A 82 -13.76 -3.28 -14.02
CA LYS A 82 -14.66 -4.43 -14.18
C LYS A 82 -16.04 -3.97 -14.66
N SER A 83 -16.07 -3.33 -15.83
CA SER A 83 -17.33 -2.99 -16.49
C SER A 83 -18.14 -4.26 -16.83
N LYS A 84 -19.44 -4.10 -17.12
CA LYS A 84 -20.36 -5.22 -17.40
C LYS A 84 -19.84 -6.18 -18.48
N LEU A 85 -19.14 -5.66 -19.49
CA LEU A 85 -18.56 -6.44 -20.58
C LEU A 85 -17.22 -7.11 -20.21
N ARG A 86 -16.50 -6.59 -19.21
CA ARG A 86 -15.16 -7.03 -18.79
C ARG A 86 -15.15 -7.70 -17.41
N SER A 87 -16.27 -8.30 -16.98
CA SER A 87 -16.41 -8.86 -15.63
C SER A 87 -15.51 -10.07 -15.34
N LYS A 88 -14.94 -10.72 -16.37
CA LYS A 88 -14.10 -11.93 -16.26
C LYS A 88 -12.59 -11.66 -16.24
N LEU A 89 -12.14 -10.45 -15.94
CA LEU A 89 -10.71 -10.17 -15.79
C LEU A 89 -10.13 -10.92 -14.60
N LYS A 90 -8.97 -11.57 -14.80
CA LYS A 90 -8.20 -12.19 -13.72
C LYS A 90 -7.83 -11.14 -12.65
N PRO A 91 -7.74 -11.53 -11.37
CA PRO A 91 -7.40 -10.59 -10.29
C PRO A 91 -6.03 -9.95 -10.49
N GLU A 92 -5.04 -10.71 -10.98
CA GLU A 92 -3.69 -10.22 -11.31
C GLU A 92 -3.73 -9.09 -12.35
N ALA A 93 -4.47 -9.28 -13.45
CA ALA A 93 -4.64 -8.27 -14.49
C ALA A 93 -5.39 -7.03 -13.97
N THR A 94 -6.40 -7.23 -13.13
CA THR A 94 -7.14 -6.12 -12.51
C THR A 94 -6.22 -5.31 -11.58
N ASN A 95 -5.38 -5.98 -10.79
CA ASN A 95 -4.42 -5.34 -9.90
C ASN A 95 -3.37 -4.53 -10.67
N ALA A 96 -2.84 -5.08 -11.77
CA ALA A 96 -1.91 -4.39 -12.65
C ALA A 96 -2.53 -3.10 -13.24
N ILE A 97 -3.76 -3.18 -13.76
CA ILE A 97 -4.46 -2.01 -14.33
C ILE A 97 -4.71 -0.93 -13.25
N LEU A 98 -5.18 -1.33 -12.07
CA LEU A 98 -5.40 -0.40 -10.96
C LEU A 98 -4.08 0.24 -10.49
N GLY A 99 -3.00 -0.54 -10.44
CA GLY A 99 -1.66 -0.06 -10.12
C GLY A 99 -1.16 1.01 -11.10
N ILE A 100 -1.29 0.76 -12.41
CA ILE A 100 -0.92 1.72 -13.46
C ILE A 100 -1.74 3.00 -13.32
N ARG A 101 -3.07 2.91 -13.15
CA ARG A 101 -3.93 4.08 -12.95
C ARG A 101 -3.55 4.88 -11.70
N ALA A 102 -3.26 4.20 -10.59
CA ALA A 102 -2.82 4.85 -9.36
C ALA A 102 -1.45 5.49 -9.48
N TRP A 103 -0.54 4.90 -10.27
CA TRP A 103 0.78 5.47 -10.55
C TRP A 103 0.66 6.73 -11.42
N LEU A 104 -0.11 6.68 -12.50
CA LEU A 104 -0.36 7.83 -13.39
C LEU A 104 -0.99 8.99 -12.62
N LYS A 105 -2.00 8.70 -11.78
CA LYS A 105 -2.63 9.71 -10.93
C LYS A 105 -1.65 10.37 -9.96
N ARG A 106 -0.71 9.60 -9.38
CA ARG A 106 0.32 10.13 -8.46
C ARG A 106 1.32 11.05 -9.18
N HIS A 107 1.65 10.74 -10.43
CA HIS A 107 2.57 11.55 -11.22
C HIS A 107 1.89 12.66 -12.03
N GLN A 108 0.56 12.83 -11.87
CA GLN A 108 -0.25 13.82 -12.58
C GLN A 108 -0.14 13.72 -14.11
N LYS A 109 0.12 12.52 -14.64
CA LYS A 109 0.21 12.26 -16.08
C LYS A 109 -1.04 11.55 -16.57
N SER A 110 -1.55 11.93 -17.73
CA SER A 110 -2.60 11.18 -18.41
C SER A 110 -2.00 10.02 -19.24
N CYS A 111 -2.86 9.13 -19.73
CA CYS A 111 -2.43 8.07 -20.66
C CYS A 111 -1.91 8.59 -22.00
N PHE A 112 -2.18 9.85 -22.33
CA PHE A 112 -1.74 10.48 -23.57
C PHE A 112 -0.35 11.11 -23.44
N ASP A 113 0.00 11.57 -22.23
CA ASP A 113 1.26 12.29 -21.97
C ASP A 113 2.42 11.35 -21.60
N TYR A 114 2.13 10.07 -21.37
CA TYR A 114 3.12 9.12 -20.90
C TYR A 114 3.77 8.36 -22.05
N GLU A 115 5.03 8.68 -22.33
CA GLU A 115 5.86 7.93 -23.27
C GLU A 115 6.43 6.67 -22.62
N LEU A 116 6.22 5.51 -23.25
CA LEU A 116 6.77 4.25 -22.79
C LEU A 116 8.25 4.14 -23.19
N PRO A 117 9.11 3.54 -22.35
CA PRO A 117 10.48 3.26 -22.71
C PRO A 117 10.56 2.42 -24.00
N ALA A 118 11.47 2.77 -24.91
CA ALA A 118 11.61 2.12 -26.21
C ALA A 118 11.79 0.59 -26.10
N ALA A 119 12.50 0.13 -25.07
CA ALA A 119 12.69 -1.29 -24.78
C ALA A 119 11.37 -2.04 -24.52
N VAL A 120 10.40 -1.39 -23.87
CA VAL A 120 9.08 -1.98 -23.61
C VAL A 120 8.28 -2.00 -24.90
N VAL A 121 8.32 -0.93 -25.69
CA VAL A 121 7.61 -0.84 -26.97
C VAL A 121 8.10 -1.92 -27.95
N SER A 122 9.42 -2.12 -28.04
CA SER A 122 10.00 -3.18 -28.89
C SER A 122 9.65 -4.59 -28.43
N ALA A 123 9.36 -4.78 -27.14
CA ALA A 123 8.96 -6.07 -26.58
C ALA A 123 7.46 -6.35 -26.73
N ILE A 124 6.63 -5.34 -27.03
CA ILE A 124 5.20 -5.54 -27.28
C ILE A 124 5.04 -6.29 -28.60
N GLY A 125 4.40 -7.47 -28.57
CA GLY A 125 4.22 -8.33 -29.75
C GLY A 125 5.26 -9.45 -29.87
N THR A 126 6.35 -9.44 -29.10
CA THR A 126 7.28 -10.57 -29.02
C THR A 126 6.71 -11.67 -28.13
N SER A 127 6.83 -12.94 -28.55
CA SER A 127 6.36 -14.11 -27.78
C SER A 127 6.96 -14.18 -26.37
N ALA A 128 8.19 -13.70 -26.19
CA ALA A 128 8.91 -13.64 -24.92
C ALA A 128 8.14 -12.89 -23.81
N THR A 129 7.36 -11.87 -24.17
CA THR A 129 6.64 -11.00 -23.22
C THR A 129 5.38 -11.67 -22.65
N TYR A 130 4.86 -12.68 -23.34
CA TYR A 130 3.64 -13.41 -22.95
C TYR A 130 3.94 -14.77 -22.32
N VAL A 131 5.21 -15.16 -22.22
CA VAL A 131 5.62 -16.35 -21.47
C VAL A 131 5.41 -16.06 -19.99
N GLN A 132 4.47 -16.77 -19.38
CA GLN A 132 4.26 -16.74 -17.93
C GLN A 132 5.54 -17.29 -17.27
N PRO A 133 6.29 -16.50 -16.48
CA PRO A 133 7.37 -17.08 -15.70
C PRO A 133 6.73 -18.01 -14.68
N SER A 134 6.88 -19.31 -14.91
CA SER A 134 6.26 -20.35 -14.07
C SER A 134 6.76 -20.32 -12.63
N HIS A 135 7.88 -19.66 -12.32
CA HIS A 135 8.34 -19.37 -10.96
C HIS A 135 9.31 -18.16 -10.99
N LEU A 136 8.87 -16.96 -10.63
CA LEU A 136 9.76 -15.85 -10.26
C LEU A 136 9.30 -15.20 -8.96
N SER A 137 9.53 -15.95 -7.88
CA SER A 137 10.03 -15.37 -6.64
C SER A 137 11.26 -14.52 -6.95
N GLY A 138 11.16 -13.19 -6.91
CA GLY A 138 12.37 -12.36 -6.93
C GLY A 138 12.24 -10.89 -7.24
N LEU A 139 11.30 -10.45 -8.08
CA LEU A 139 11.08 -9.03 -8.40
C LEU A 139 9.60 -8.66 -8.35
N SER A 140 8.96 -9.06 -7.27
CA SER A 140 7.81 -8.30 -6.76
C SER A 140 8.41 -7.10 -6.04
N ILE A 141 8.02 -5.88 -6.42
CA ILE A 141 8.07 -4.74 -5.50
C ILE A 141 7.40 -5.26 -4.23
N LYS A 142 8.18 -5.56 -3.20
CA LYS A 142 7.73 -6.25 -2.00
C LYS A 142 6.70 -5.37 -1.28
N TYR A 143 5.44 -5.49 -1.67
CA TYR A 143 4.32 -5.09 -0.84
C TYR A 143 4.06 -6.28 0.08
N GLN A 144 4.79 -6.28 1.20
CA GLN A 144 4.68 -7.31 2.24
C GLN A 144 3.29 -7.21 2.87
N ARG A 145 2.34 -8.01 2.38
CA ARG A 145 1.14 -8.35 3.14
C ARG A 145 1.42 -9.65 3.87
N SER A 146 1.66 -9.54 5.17
CA SER A 146 1.47 -10.66 6.08
C SER A 146 -0.03 -10.94 6.16
N CYS A 147 -0.49 -11.98 5.47
CA CYS A 147 -1.78 -12.61 5.76
C CYS A 147 -1.45 -14.03 6.16
N GLY A 148 -1.75 -14.37 7.41
CA GLY A 148 -1.39 -15.63 8.04
C GLY A 148 -1.85 -16.85 7.26
N ASP A 149 -1.00 -17.87 7.29
CA ASP A 149 -1.28 -19.21 6.82
C ASP A 149 -2.46 -19.80 7.58
N ASP A 150 -3.56 -20.10 6.89
CA ASP A 150 -4.47 -21.16 7.33
C ASP A 150 -4.71 -22.13 6.18
N VAL A 151 -3.74 -23.03 6.04
CA VAL A 151 -3.80 -24.22 5.20
C VAL A 151 -4.72 -25.23 5.88
N ARG A 152 -5.99 -25.31 5.47
CA ARG A 152 -6.80 -26.51 5.69
C ARG A 152 -7.62 -26.93 4.47
N ARG A 153 -7.01 -27.90 3.77
CA ARG A 153 -7.60 -29.14 3.21
C ARG A 153 -8.71 -29.02 2.17
N ARG A 154 -8.29 -29.27 0.92
CA ARG A 154 -9.10 -29.90 -0.12
C ARG A 154 -9.66 -31.24 0.36
N GLN A 155 -10.97 -31.44 0.24
CA GLN A 155 -11.51 -32.77 -0.05
C GLN A 155 -12.69 -32.67 -1.02
N ARG A 156 -12.58 -33.52 -2.04
CA ARG A 156 -13.46 -33.69 -3.20
C ARG A 156 -14.89 -33.99 -2.76
N ARG A 157 -15.90 -33.43 -3.45
CA ARG A 157 -17.11 -34.11 -3.98
C ARG A 157 -18.15 -33.08 -4.48
N GLY A 158 -18.73 -33.37 -5.64
CA GLY A 158 -20.07 -32.89 -6.05
C GLY A 158 -20.16 -31.48 -6.64
N ARG A 159 -20.49 -31.37 -7.93
CA ARG A 159 -21.22 -30.20 -8.45
C ARG A 159 -22.60 -30.16 -7.78
N PRO A 160 -23.09 -28.98 -7.39
CA PRO A 160 -24.52 -28.72 -7.49
C PRO A 160 -24.77 -27.56 -8.46
N ARG A 161 -25.68 -27.80 -9.39
CA ARG A 161 -26.49 -26.76 -10.03
C ARG A 161 -27.43 -26.17 -8.96
N CYS A 162 -27.55 -24.85 -8.91
CA CYS A 162 -28.73 -24.09 -8.45
C CYS A 162 -28.59 -22.69 -9.09
N VAL A 163 -29.32 -22.35 -10.14
CA VAL A 163 -30.70 -21.80 -10.14
C VAL A 163 -30.75 -20.49 -9.33
N PHE A 164 -30.74 -19.37 -10.06
CA PHE A 164 -31.10 -18.05 -9.55
C PHE A 164 -32.62 -17.98 -9.45
N ARG A 165 -33.14 -17.67 -8.26
CA ARG A 165 -34.42 -17.00 -8.09
C ARG A 165 -34.18 -15.77 -7.22
#